data_AF-A0A925CJT4-F1
#
_entry.id   AF-A0A925CJT4-F1
#
_cell.length_a   1.000
_cell.length_b   1.000
_cell.length_c   1.000
_cell.angle_alpha   90.00
_cell.angle_beta   90.00
_cell.angle_gamma   90.00
#
_symmetry.space_group_name_H-M   'P 1'
#
loop_
_entity.id
_entity.type
_entity.pdbx_description
1 polymer ?
#
loop_
_entity_poly.entity_id
_entity_poly.type
_entity_poly.pdbx_seq_one_letter_code
_entity_poly.pdbx_strand_id
1 'polypeptide(L)'
;MKVIHYVVVAVLVLGACYYLWMRPPSLNPIADSRAAEALTLVQNHRAQGYPTILQAMTEHVRSMADRNQVARLGEWRVKQVEGDQYEIRVWMRDQGSTGQWFEREFIWHADLALKKVNAASLPADGITPKEPDLVP
;
A
#
# COMPACT_ATOMS: atom_id res chain seq x y z
N MET A 1 40.70 -32.92 15.63
CA MET A 1 39.23 -32.79 15.60
C MET A 1 38.70 -31.50 16.23
N LYS A 2 39.15 -31.05 17.42
CA LYS A 2 38.62 -29.82 18.07
C LYS A 2 38.88 -28.52 17.30
N VAL A 3 40.05 -28.36 16.68
CA VAL A 3 40.41 -27.13 15.92
C VAL A 3 39.49 -26.90 14.73
N ILE A 4 39.17 -27.96 13.99
CA ILE A 4 38.27 -27.91 12.83
C ILE A 4 36.86 -27.51 13.28
N HIS A 5 36.40 -28.01 14.42
CA HIS A 5 35.10 -27.65 14.98
C HIS A 5 35.01 -26.15 15.31
N TYR A 6 36.04 -25.57 15.92
CA TYR A 6 36.06 -24.13 16.21
C TYR A 6 36.08 -23.27 14.93
N VAL A 7 36.81 -23.70 13.90
CA VAL A 7 36.82 -23.01 12.61
C VAL A 7 35.44 -23.04 11.96
N VAL A 8 34.75 -24.18 11.96
CA VAL A 8 33.40 -24.31 11.40
C VAL A 8 32.40 -23.46 12.17
N VAL A 9 32.45 -23.46 13.49
CA VAL A 9 31.58 -22.61 14.33
C VAL A 9 31.85 -21.12 14.07
N ALA A 10 33.11 -20.71 13.97
CA ALA A 10 33.48 -19.33 13.67
C ALA A 10 32.93 -18.86 12.32
N VAL A 11 33.02 -19.72 11.28
CA VAL A 11 32.47 -19.42 9.94
C VAL A 11 30.95 -19.33 9.98
N LEU A 12 30.26 -20.22 10.71
CA LEU A 12 28.81 -20.16 10.85
C LEU A 12 28.34 -18.91 11.59
N VAL A 13 29.03 -18.52 12.65
CA VAL A 13 28.73 -17.30 13.40
C VAL A 13 28.98 -16.06 12.55
N LEU A 14 30.09 -16.01 11.81
CA LEU A 14 30.38 -14.92 10.88
C LEU A 14 29.34 -14.83 9.76
N GLY A 15 28.92 -15.97 9.19
CA GLY A 15 27.87 -16.03 8.18
C GLY A 15 26.52 -15.57 8.72
N ALA A 16 26.16 -15.96 9.94
CA ALA A 16 24.93 -15.50 10.61
C ALA A 16 24.98 -14.00 10.90
N CYS A 17 26.09 -13.48 11.43
CA CYS A 17 26.27 -12.05 11.68
C CYS A 17 26.23 -11.24 10.38
N TYR A 18 26.88 -11.72 9.31
CA TYR A 18 26.84 -11.08 8.00
C TYR A 18 25.43 -11.10 7.42
N TYR A 19 24.72 -12.23 7.51
CA TYR A 19 23.33 -12.36 7.08
C TYR A 19 22.39 -11.42 7.84
N LEU A 20 22.57 -11.29 9.17
CA LEU A 20 21.81 -10.36 9.99
C LEU A 20 22.10 -8.90 9.63
N TRP A 21 23.35 -8.56 9.31
CA TRP A 21 23.73 -7.20 8.91
C TRP A 21 23.23 -6.86 7.50
N MET A 22 23.20 -7.83 6.59
CA MET A 22 22.64 -7.69 5.25
C MET A 22 21.12 -7.80 5.21
N ARG A 23 20.42 -8.03 6.33
CA ARG A 23 18.96 -8.06 6.32
C ARG A 23 18.43 -6.76 5.72
N PRO A 24 17.65 -6.83 4.63
CA PRO A 24 17.05 -5.64 4.06
C PRO A 24 16.11 -5.01 5.12
N PRO A 25 16.04 -3.67 5.22
CA PRO A 25 15.18 -2.95 6.16
C PRO A 25 13.68 -3.28 6.07
N SER A 26 13.27 -4.06 5.06
CA SER A 26 11.90 -4.43 4.73
C SER A 26 11.29 -5.53 5.62
N LEU A 27 12.01 -6.07 6.60
CA LEU A 27 11.54 -7.12 7.52
C LEU A 27 11.60 -6.65 8.99
N ASN A 28 11.20 -5.41 9.24
CA ASN A 28 10.99 -4.90 10.60
C ASN A 28 9.52 -5.13 11.00
N PRO A 29 9.20 -6.06 11.92
CA PRO A 29 7.82 -6.32 12.34
C PRO A 29 7.13 -5.09 12.97
N ILE A 30 7.91 -4.15 13.53
CA ILE A 30 7.40 -2.84 13.99
C ILE A 30 7.00 -1.96 12.80
N ALA A 31 7.78 -1.96 11.71
CA ALA A 31 7.47 -1.23 10.49
C ALA A 31 6.23 -1.83 9.79
N ASP A 32 6.10 -3.16 9.81
CA ASP A 32 4.92 -3.84 9.26
C ASP A 32 3.63 -3.48 10.02
N SER A 33 3.68 -3.34 11.35
CA SER A 33 2.49 -2.98 12.14
C SER A 33 1.95 -1.58 11.79
N ARG A 34 2.83 -0.58 11.68
CA ARG A 34 2.44 0.80 11.31
C ARG A 34 2.07 0.89 9.84
N ALA A 35 2.74 0.15 8.97
CA ALA A 35 2.39 0.08 7.55
C ALA A 35 1.00 -0.57 7.34
N ALA A 36 0.68 -1.62 8.11
CA ALA A 36 -0.65 -2.25 8.10
C ALA A 36 -1.73 -1.30 8.65
N GLU A 37 -1.42 -0.53 9.69
CA GLU A 37 -2.30 0.52 10.21
C GLU A 37 -2.57 1.59 9.15
N ALA A 38 -1.52 2.06 8.45
CA ALA A 38 -1.65 3.05 7.39
C ALA A 38 -2.49 2.53 6.21
N LEU A 39 -2.29 1.27 5.82
CA LEU A 39 -3.12 0.62 4.81
C LEU A 39 -4.57 0.56 5.25
N THR A 40 -4.82 0.13 6.48
CA THR A 40 -6.16 0.02 7.06
C THR A 40 -6.84 1.39 7.13
N LEU A 41 -6.08 2.43 7.48
CA LEU A 41 -6.54 3.81 7.52
C LEU A 41 -7.02 4.25 6.13
N VAL A 42 -6.26 4.00 5.06
CA VAL A 42 -6.69 4.32 3.69
C VAL A 42 -7.87 3.46 3.26
N GLN A 43 -7.83 2.15 3.46
CA GLN A 43 -8.90 1.24 3.01
C GLN A 43 -10.25 1.57 3.66
N ASN A 44 -10.25 1.95 4.94
CA ASN A 44 -11.45 2.32 5.70
C ASN A 44 -11.76 3.82 5.66
N HIS A 45 -10.95 4.62 4.98
CA HIS A 45 -11.24 6.03 4.82
C HIS A 45 -12.53 6.20 4.00
N ARG A 46 -13.31 7.23 4.31
CA ARG A 46 -14.55 7.52 3.58
C ARG A 46 -14.23 7.77 2.11
N ALA A 47 -15.11 7.32 1.21
CA ALA A 47 -15.01 7.59 -0.21
C ALA A 47 -16.20 8.42 -0.71
N GLN A 48 -16.04 9.06 -1.87
CA GLN A 48 -17.16 9.72 -2.55
C GLN A 48 -18.16 8.66 -3.01
N GLY A 49 -19.42 8.78 -2.55
CA GLY A 49 -20.50 7.85 -2.91
C GLY A 49 -20.43 6.46 -2.24
N TYR A 50 -19.39 6.18 -1.44
CA TYR A 50 -19.22 4.89 -0.78
C TYR A 50 -18.75 5.05 0.67
N PRO A 51 -19.12 4.11 1.57
CA PRO A 51 -18.66 4.11 2.95
C PRO A 51 -17.14 4.10 3.10
N THR A 52 -16.43 3.33 2.26
CA THR A 52 -14.97 3.20 2.32
C THR A 52 -14.31 3.21 0.94
N ILE A 53 -13.02 3.59 0.87
CA ILE A 53 -12.21 3.53 -0.37
C ILE A 53 -12.14 2.10 -0.88
N LEU A 54 -11.92 1.11 0.01
CA LEU A 54 -11.89 -0.29 -0.40
C LEU A 54 -13.20 -0.70 -1.07
N GLN A 55 -14.34 -0.32 -0.48
CA GLN A 55 -15.65 -0.62 -1.05
C GLN A 55 -15.87 0.08 -2.40
N ALA A 56 -15.47 1.35 -2.53
CA ALA A 56 -15.57 2.10 -3.79
C ALA A 56 -14.83 1.39 -4.93
N MET A 57 -13.61 0.92 -4.68
CA MET A 57 -12.81 0.23 -5.70
C MET A 57 -13.34 -1.17 -6.01
N THR A 58 -13.76 -1.93 -5.00
CA THR A 58 -14.35 -3.26 -5.24
C THR A 58 -15.66 -3.16 -6.02
N GLU A 59 -16.50 -2.18 -5.71
CA GLU A 59 -17.75 -1.96 -6.43
C GLU A 59 -17.48 -1.47 -7.86
N HIS A 60 -16.45 -0.66 -8.08
CA HIS A 60 -16.03 -0.30 -9.44
C HIS A 60 -15.70 -1.55 -10.27
N VAL A 61 -14.90 -2.47 -9.73
CA VAL A 61 -14.56 -3.73 -10.41
C VAL A 61 -15.81 -4.58 -10.68
N ARG A 62 -16.71 -4.69 -9.70
CA ARG A 62 -18.00 -5.37 -9.87
C ARG A 62 -18.84 -4.75 -10.99
N SER A 63 -18.97 -3.43 -10.98
CA SER A 63 -19.77 -2.70 -11.98
C SER A 63 -19.25 -2.89 -13.41
N MET A 64 -17.94 -3.08 -13.57
CA MET A 64 -17.33 -3.38 -14.87
C MET A 64 -17.68 -4.80 -15.32
N ALA A 65 -17.63 -5.78 -14.40
CA ALA A 65 -18.01 -7.16 -14.68
C ALA A 65 -19.48 -7.27 -15.10
N ASP A 66 -20.39 -6.53 -14.44
CA ASP A 66 -21.82 -6.48 -14.80
C ASP A 66 -22.06 -5.92 -16.22
N ARG A 67 -21.14 -5.10 -16.72
CA ARG A 67 -21.14 -4.57 -18.10
C ARG A 67 -20.44 -5.48 -19.11
N ASN A 68 -20.07 -6.71 -18.73
CA ASN A 68 -19.21 -7.62 -19.52
C ASN A 68 -17.85 -7.02 -19.87
N GLN A 69 -17.31 -6.13 -19.02
CA GLN A 69 -15.99 -5.54 -19.17
C GLN A 69 -15.04 -6.07 -18.09
N VAL A 70 -13.75 -6.19 -18.41
CA VAL A 70 -12.76 -6.67 -17.45
C VAL A 70 -12.16 -5.49 -16.68
N ALA A 71 -12.17 -5.57 -15.36
CA ALA A 71 -11.38 -4.72 -14.48
C ALA A 71 -10.60 -5.57 -13.47
N ARG A 72 -9.35 -5.21 -13.21
CA ARG A 72 -8.50 -5.87 -12.20
C ARG A 72 -7.89 -4.82 -11.30
N LEU A 73 -8.11 -4.99 -10.00
CA LEU A 73 -7.39 -4.29 -8.96
C LEU A 73 -6.08 -5.03 -8.67
N GLY A 74 -4.99 -4.29 -8.62
CA GLY A 74 -3.68 -4.78 -8.25
C GLY A 74 -3.48 -4.97 -6.76
N GLU A 75 -2.25 -5.32 -6.39
CA GLU A 75 -1.84 -5.38 -5.00
C GLU A 75 -1.67 -3.99 -4.40
N TRP A 76 -2.11 -3.85 -3.16
CA TRP A 76 -1.84 -2.68 -2.34
C TRP A 76 -0.38 -2.69 -1.90
N ARG A 77 0.31 -1.56 -2.09
CA ARG A 77 1.68 -1.35 -1.66
C ARG A 77 1.73 -0.21 -0.68
N VAL A 78 2.53 -0.38 0.37
CA VAL A 78 2.73 0.64 1.39
C VAL A 78 4.21 0.99 1.44
N LYS A 79 4.53 2.27 1.44
CA LYS A 79 5.88 2.79 1.55
C LYS A 79 5.90 3.87 2.61
N GLN A 80 6.78 3.75 3.61
CA GLN A 80 7.00 4.84 4.56
C GLN A 80 7.73 5.98 3.83
N VAL A 81 7.22 7.21 3.97
CA VAL A 81 7.83 8.41 3.40
C VAL A 81 8.74 9.05 4.43
N GLU A 82 8.15 9.51 5.54
CA GLU A 82 8.87 10.16 6.63
C GLU A 82 8.05 10.07 7.92
N GLY A 83 8.69 9.67 9.04
CA GLY A 83 8.02 9.60 10.35
C GLY A 83 6.72 8.79 10.30
N ASP A 84 5.60 9.49 10.52
CA ASP A 84 4.25 8.93 10.59
C ASP A 84 3.48 9.04 9.25
N GLN A 85 4.16 9.47 8.19
CA GLN A 85 3.61 9.57 6.84
C GLN A 85 3.94 8.34 6.01
N TYR A 86 2.88 7.78 5.43
CA TYR A 86 2.92 6.58 4.60
C TYR A 86 2.27 6.87 3.25
N GLU A 87 2.85 6.32 2.21
CA GLU A 87 2.29 6.34 0.87
C GLU A 87 1.72 4.97 0.54
N ILE A 88 0.43 4.96 0.20
CA ILE A 88 -0.31 3.76 -0.18
C ILE A 88 -0.58 3.86 -1.67
N ARG A 89 -0.18 2.82 -2.41
CA ARG A 89 -0.34 2.72 -3.86
C ARG A 89 -1.12 1.48 -4.24
N VAL A 90 -1.96 1.60 -5.25
CA VAL A 90 -2.60 0.45 -5.91
C VAL A 90 -2.81 0.80 -7.37
N TRP A 91 -2.52 -0.16 -8.25
CA TRP A 91 -2.83 -0.01 -9.68
C TRP A 91 -4.16 -0.67 -9.99
N MET A 92 -4.89 -0.12 -10.95
CA MET A 92 -6.09 -0.72 -11.49
C MET A 92 -6.01 -0.71 -13.01
N ARG A 93 -6.43 -1.83 -13.61
CA ARG A 93 -6.52 -1.95 -15.06
C ARG A 93 -7.94 -2.23 -15.47
N ASP A 94 -8.51 -1.35 -16.28
CA ASP A 94 -9.89 -1.40 -16.75
C ASP A 94 -9.97 -1.46 -18.29
N GLN A 95 -10.92 -2.25 -18.80
CA GLN A 95 -11.20 -2.35 -20.23
C GLN A 95 -12.30 -1.36 -20.61
N GLY A 96 -11.99 -0.42 -21.50
CA GLY A 96 -12.96 0.52 -22.06
C GLY A 96 -14.02 -0.14 -22.93
N SER A 97 -15.06 0.62 -23.27
CA SER A 97 -16.18 0.14 -24.11
C SER A 97 -15.76 -0.22 -25.54
N THR A 98 -14.67 0.37 -26.04
CA THR A 98 -14.06 0.09 -27.35
C THR A 98 -13.02 -1.03 -27.30
N GLY A 99 -12.83 -1.68 -26.14
CA GLY A 99 -11.84 -2.74 -25.94
C GLY A 99 -10.42 -2.23 -25.63
N GLN A 100 -10.22 -0.91 -25.51
CA GLN A 100 -8.95 -0.32 -25.08
C GLN A 100 -8.66 -0.64 -23.61
N TRP A 101 -7.39 -0.80 -23.26
CA TRP A 101 -6.96 -1.01 -21.87
C TRP A 101 -6.48 0.31 -21.27
N PHE A 102 -7.00 0.63 -20.09
CA PHE A 102 -6.57 1.76 -19.29
C PHE A 102 -5.89 1.23 -18.03
N GLU A 103 -4.78 1.85 -17.66
CA GLU A 103 -4.07 1.56 -16.42
C GLU A 103 -4.01 2.85 -15.60
N ARG A 104 -4.36 2.75 -14.31
CA ARG A 104 -4.46 3.89 -13.40
C ARG A 104 -3.75 3.55 -12.11
N GLU A 105 -2.86 4.44 -11.70
CA GLU A 105 -2.21 4.36 -10.39
C GLU A 105 -2.93 5.28 -9.40
N PHE A 106 -3.40 4.69 -8.31
CA PHE A 106 -3.99 5.39 -7.19
C PHE A 106 -2.94 5.54 -6.10
N ILE A 107 -2.71 6.77 -5.66
CA ILE A 107 -1.73 7.10 -4.64
C ILE A 107 -2.43 7.92 -3.56
N TRP A 108 -2.27 7.49 -2.32
CA TRP A 108 -2.69 8.23 -1.14
C TRP A 108 -1.53 8.44 -0.19
N HIS A 109 -1.52 9.60 0.47
CA HIS A 109 -0.66 9.86 1.63
C HIS A 109 -1.51 9.75 2.90
N ALA A 110 -1.11 8.85 3.78
CA ALA A 110 -1.71 8.64 5.08
C ALA A 110 -0.80 9.20 6.16
N ASP A 111 -1.33 10.08 7.00
CA ASP A 111 -0.68 10.57 8.20
C ASP A 111 -1.28 9.83 9.40
N LEU A 112 -0.49 8.95 10.03
CA LEU A 112 -0.95 8.16 11.17
C LEU A 112 -1.16 9.02 12.43
N ALA A 113 -0.38 10.08 12.61
CA ALA A 113 -0.49 10.96 13.77
C ALA A 113 -1.79 11.78 13.73
N LEU A 114 -2.13 12.29 12.55
CA LEU A 114 -3.34 13.08 12.33
C LEU A 114 -4.56 12.24 11.94
N LYS A 115 -4.38 10.94 11.66
CA LYS A 115 -5.39 10.04 11.08
C LYS A 115 -6.03 10.61 9.82
N LYS A 116 -5.22 11.28 8.99
CA LYS A 116 -5.66 11.93 7.75
C LYS A 116 -5.21 11.14 6.54
N VAL A 117 -6.03 11.16 5.50
CA VAL A 117 -5.75 10.53 4.20
C VAL A 117 -5.94 11.57 3.12
N ASN A 118 -4.88 11.84 2.36
CA ASN A 118 -4.88 12.79 1.26
C ASN A 118 -4.67 12.06 -0.06
N ALA A 119 -5.40 12.47 -1.10
CA ALA A 119 -5.14 11.98 -2.45
C ALA A 119 -3.82 12.59 -2.98
N ALA A 120 -2.98 11.75 -3.56
CA ALA A 120 -1.70 12.14 -4.15
C ALA A 120 -1.64 11.84 -5.65
N SER A 121 -2.70 11.26 -6.23
CA SER A 121 -2.86 11.10 -7.68
C SER A 121 -4.25 11.54 -8.15
N LEU A 122 -4.38 11.92 -9.42
CA LEU A 122 -5.66 12.35 -10.01
C LEU A 122 -6.77 11.28 -9.88
N PRO A 123 -6.52 9.97 -10.12
CA PRO A 123 -7.54 8.95 -9.89
C PRO A 123 -7.96 8.84 -8.42
N ALA A 124 -7.02 9.01 -7.49
CA ALA A 124 -7.31 8.98 -6.05
C ALA A 124 -8.15 10.20 -5.61
N ASP A 125 -7.91 11.39 -6.19
CA ASP A 125 -8.69 12.60 -5.90
C ASP A 125 -10.17 12.46 -6.29
N GLY A 126 -10.45 11.71 -7.36
CA GLY A 126 -11.82 11.39 -7.78
C GLY A 126 -12.58 10.47 -6.83
N ILE A 127 -11.88 9.77 -5.91
CA ILE A 127 -12.48 8.84 -4.94
C ILE A 127 -12.48 9.43 -3.53
N THR A 128 -11.44 10.16 -3.17
CA THR A 128 -11.30 10.74 -1.83
C THR A 128 -12.27 11.92 -1.67
N PRO A 129 -13.08 11.99 -0.59
CA PRO A 129 -13.90 13.15 -0.32
C PRO A 129 -13.02 14.39 -0.17
N LYS A 130 -13.40 15.49 -0.81
CA LYS A 130 -12.79 16.78 -0.52
C LYS A 130 -13.19 17.15 0.91
N GLU A 131 -12.23 17.39 1.79
CA GLU A 131 -12.54 17.99 3.08
C GLU A 131 -13.31 19.29 2.77
N PRO A 132 -14.46 19.54 3.43
CA PRO A 132 -15.13 20.82 3.26
C PRO A 132 -14.14 21.91 3.67
N ASP A 133 -13.92 22.88 2.79
CA ASP A 133 -13.13 24.06 3.12
C ASP A 133 -13.69 24.62 4.44
N LEU A 134 -12.92 24.50 5.52
CA LEU A 134 -13.22 25.19 6.76
C LEU A 134 -13.05 26.68 6.45
N VAL A 135 -14.12 27.31 5.97
CA VAL A 135 -14.18 28.75 5.83
C VAL A 135 -14.03 29.33 7.24
N PRO A 136 -12.99 30.14 7.52
CA PRO A 136 -12.80 30.78 8.81
C PRO A 136 -13.88 31.82 9.13
#